data_AF-A0A450YUV2-F1
#
_entry.id   AF-A0A450YUV2-F1
#
_cell.length_a   1.000
_cell.length_b   1.000
_cell.length_c   1.000
_cell.angle_alpha   90.00
_cell.angle_beta   90.00
_cell.angle_gamma   90.00
#
_symmetry.space_group_name_H-M   'P 1'
#
loop_
_entity.id
_entity.type
_entity.pdbx_description
1 polymer ?
#
loop_
_entity_poly.entity_id
_entity_poly.type
_entity_poly.pdbx_seq_one_letter_code
_entity_poly.pdbx_strand_id
1 'polypeptide(L)'
;MNPVDLMLLEGMRVFIPELYELIRKNKEMFVDSFRESTYYDPEPEKARIKEEIDSALKRAGAKDSSGYMELLKSLFPKMNTVYGNTIHGDHWHQKWNEGQRICAEKYFDRYFTYAVPKGDFPDTKLNALIEDICDTKDLTPPENNPLAAAVTEENAESLIDELRIRAESLNAEQSVSLSLAVSLAGDKYPNPETILEATPHAQAAMLVSDLIQNMDKSRRVSLAIERIEHSPTAAFQLEIFKWLRKEEEDSPEKDAFTAEELDTIGKELDVSEKQKFRGIEQTRKPTL
;
A
#
# COMPACT_ATOMS: atom_id res chain seq x y z
N MET A 1 7.19 -9.77 22.24
CA MET A 1 5.73 -9.77 22.10
C MET A 1 5.21 -10.99 22.84
N ASN A 2 3.99 -10.94 23.36
CA ASN A 2 3.33 -12.09 23.97
C ASN A 2 2.98 -13.13 22.88
N PRO A 3 3.51 -14.35 22.94
CA PRO A 3 3.30 -15.35 21.90
C PRO A 3 1.84 -15.84 21.82
N VAL A 4 1.10 -15.83 22.94
CA VAL A 4 -0.31 -16.23 22.97
C VAL A 4 -1.16 -15.21 22.24
N ASP A 5 -0.99 -13.92 22.54
CA ASP A 5 -1.71 -12.84 21.85
C ASP A 5 -1.40 -12.87 20.34
N LEU A 6 -0.14 -13.15 19.96
CA LEU A 6 0.26 -13.26 18.56
C LEU A 6 -0.45 -14.42 17.86
N MET A 7 -0.47 -15.62 18.45
CA MET A 7 -1.17 -16.77 17.87
C MET A 7 -2.67 -16.54 17.71
N LEU A 8 -3.30 -15.90 18.70
CA LEU A 8 -4.71 -15.55 18.67
C LEU A 8 -5.02 -14.50 17.59
N LEU A 9 -4.14 -13.52 17.44
CA LEU A 9 -4.24 -12.50 16.40
C LEU A 9 -4.06 -13.10 14.99
N GLU A 10 -3.10 -14.01 14.81
CA GLU A 10 -2.91 -14.74 13.55
C GLU A 10 -4.09 -15.65 13.21
N GLY A 11 -4.65 -16.34 14.21
CA GLY A 11 -5.89 -17.08 14.03
C GLY A 11 -7.03 -16.17 13.56
N MET A 12 -7.17 -15.00 14.16
CA MET A 12 -8.17 -14.02 13.73
C MET A 12 -7.92 -13.53 12.30
N ARG A 13 -6.67 -13.29 11.91
CA ARG A 13 -6.30 -12.90 10.54
C ARG A 13 -6.72 -13.94 9.51
N VAL A 14 -6.55 -15.23 9.81
CA VAL A 14 -6.89 -16.34 8.90
C VAL A 14 -8.39 -16.61 8.85
N PHE A 15 -9.05 -16.63 10.01
CA PHE A 15 -10.44 -17.09 10.11
C PHE A 15 -11.49 -15.96 10.05
N ILE A 16 -11.12 -14.72 10.37
CA ILE A 16 -12.03 -13.55 10.40
C ILE A 16 -11.27 -12.27 10.00
N PRO A 17 -10.83 -12.17 8.73
CA PRO A 17 -9.99 -11.05 8.30
C PRO A 17 -10.63 -9.67 8.52
N GLU A 18 -11.95 -9.56 8.46
CA GLU A 18 -12.69 -8.31 8.68
C GLU A 18 -12.55 -7.80 10.12
N LEU A 19 -12.56 -8.71 11.10
CA LEU A 19 -12.41 -8.34 12.52
C LEU A 19 -10.95 -7.97 12.81
N TYR A 20 -10.01 -8.70 12.21
CA TYR A 20 -8.58 -8.37 12.28
C TYR A 20 -8.30 -6.96 11.75
N GLU A 21 -8.82 -6.61 10.57
CA GLU A 21 -8.66 -5.29 9.97
C GLU A 21 -9.34 -4.17 10.79
N LEU A 22 -10.52 -4.45 11.37
CA LEU A 22 -11.18 -3.52 12.27
C LEU A 22 -10.28 -3.16 13.46
N ILE A 23 -9.67 -4.16 14.09
CA ILE A 23 -8.76 -3.95 15.22
C ILE A 23 -7.54 -3.15 14.76
N ARG A 24 -6.85 -3.59 13.70
CA ARG A 24 -5.65 -2.95 13.16
C ARG A 24 -5.85 -1.45 12.91
N LYS A 25 -6.99 -1.07 12.31
CA LYS A 25 -7.29 0.31 11.91
C LYS A 25 -7.79 1.18 13.05
N ASN A 26 -8.29 0.60 14.14
CA ASN A 26 -9.00 1.34 15.19
C ASN A 26 -8.40 1.10 16.57
N LYS A 27 -7.08 1.31 16.71
CA LYS A 27 -6.34 1.17 17.98
C LYS A 27 -7.11 1.71 19.20
N GLU A 28 -7.60 2.94 19.12
CA GLU A 28 -8.30 3.63 20.21
C GLU A 28 -9.59 2.94 20.66
N MET A 29 -10.24 2.14 19.81
CA MET A 29 -11.43 1.37 20.20
C MET A 29 -11.09 0.17 21.11
N PHE A 30 -9.86 -0.33 21.04
CA PHE A 30 -9.45 -1.59 21.67
C PHE A 30 -8.39 -1.41 22.76
N VAL A 31 -7.60 -0.35 22.63
CA VAL A 31 -6.53 0.05 23.53
C VAL A 31 -6.97 1.31 24.28
N ASP A 32 -6.45 1.49 25.49
CA ASP A 32 -6.77 2.60 26.40
C ASP A 32 -8.11 2.47 27.16
N SER A 33 -8.18 3.12 28.31
CA SER A 33 -9.34 3.14 29.19
C SER A 33 -10.31 4.25 28.78
N PHE A 34 -11.60 4.09 29.10
CA PHE A 34 -12.55 5.20 28.95
C PHE A 34 -12.11 6.36 29.84
N ARG A 35 -12.21 7.60 29.34
CA ARG A 35 -11.85 8.78 30.13
C ARG A 35 -12.76 8.88 31.34
N GLU A 36 -12.19 8.77 32.54
CA GLU A 36 -12.90 9.05 33.79
C GLU A 36 -12.98 10.57 33.98
N SER A 37 -14.14 11.15 33.66
CA SER A 37 -14.47 12.54 33.97
C SER A 37 -15.91 12.61 34.43
N THR A 38 -16.19 13.43 35.44
CA THR A 38 -17.54 13.68 35.99
C THR A 38 -18.54 14.17 34.94
N TYR A 39 -18.06 14.64 33.78
CA TYR A 39 -18.87 15.15 32.66
C TYR A 39 -18.82 14.27 31.41
N TYR A 40 -18.18 13.09 31.46
CA TYR A 40 -18.07 12.19 30.32
C TYR A 40 -19.02 11.00 30.47
N ASP A 41 -19.95 10.87 29.51
CA ASP A 41 -20.79 9.67 29.38
C ASP A 41 -20.13 8.71 28.37
N PRO A 42 -19.67 7.52 28.79
CA PRO A 42 -19.04 6.55 27.90
C PRO A 42 -20.07 5.74 27.07
N GLU A 43 -21.37 5.83 27.35
CA GLU A 43 -22.37 4.99 26.69
C GLU A 43 -22.46 5.18 25.16
N PRO A 44 -22.38 6.39 24.59
CA PRO A 44 -22.34 6.59 23.14
C PRO A 44 -21.12 5.92 22.48
N GLU A 45 -19.95 6.00 23.14
CA GLU A 45 -18.72 5.38 22.64
C GLU A 45 -18.82 3.86 22.69
N LYS A 46 -19.34 3.29 23.79
CA LYS A 46 -19.59 1.84 23.91
C LYS A 46 -20.57 1.34 22.84
N ALA A 47 -21.64 2.09 22.57
CA ALA A 47 -22.61 1.75 21.54
C ALA A 47 -21.96 1.71 20.15
N ARG A 48 -21.13 2.71 19.82
CA ARG A 48 -20.37 2.75 18.56
C ARG A 48 -19.43 1.56 18.41
N ILE A 49 -18.68 1.23 19.47
CA ILE A 49 -17.75 0.08 19.45
C ILE A 49 -18.52 -1.23 19.22
N LYS A 50 -19.69 -1.40 19.85
CA LYS A 50 -20.55 -2.58 19.64
C LYS A 50 -21.03 -2.69 18.20
N GLU A 51 -21.53 -1.60 17.63
CA GLU A 51 -22.04 -1.56 16.27
C GLU A 51 -20.96 -1.89 15.23
N GLU A 52 -19.74 -1.36 15.38
CA GLU A 52 -18.61 -1.65 14.50
C GLU A 52 -18.20 -3.13 14.56
N ILE A 53 -18.12 -3.71 15.76
CA ILE A 53 -17.79 -5.12 15.96
C ILE A 53 -18.89 -6.02 15.37
N ASP A 54 -20.16 -5.75 15.67
CA ASP A 54 -21.29 -6.53 15.15
C ASP A 54 -21.35 -6.46 13.62
N SER A 55 -21.09 -5.29 13.04
CA SER A 55 -21.03 -5.09 11.60
C SER A 55 -19.88 -5.88 10.96
N ALA A 56 -18.70 -5.89 11.58
CA ALA A 56 -17.56 -6.68 11.10
C ALA A 56 -17.84 -8.18 11.16
N LEU A 57 -18.41 -8.68 12.26
CA LEU A 57 -18.79 -10.09 12.40
C LEU A 57 -19.86 -10.50 11.39
N LYS A 58 -20.84 -9.64 11.14
CA LYS A 58 -21.88 -9.89 10.13
C LYS A 58 -21.30 -9.95 8.71
N ARG A 59 -20.38 -9.06 8.37
CA ARG A 59 -19.66 -9.08 7.07
C ARG A 59 -18.84 -10.36 6.90
N ALA A 60 -18.21 -10.83 7.98
CA ALA A 60 -17.46 -12.09 8.00
C ALA A 60 -18.33 -13.36 7.96
N GLY A 61 -19.67 -13.23 7.94
CA GLY A 61 -20.59 -14.37 7.91
C GLY A 61 -20.63 -15.18 9.22
N ALA A 62 -20.25 -14.57 10.34
CA ALA A 62 -20.29 -15.20 11.66
C ALA A 62 -21.72 -15.61 12.05
N LYS A 63 -21.95 -16.91 12.26
CA LYS A 63 -23.24 -17.43 12.74
C LYS A 63 -23.40 -17.33 14.26
N ASP A 64 -22.29 -17.33 14.99
CA ASP A 64 -22.23 -17.22 16.45
C ASP A 64 -21.15 -16.19 16.81
N SER A 65 -21.53 -15.13 17.53
CA SER A 65 -20.64 -14.06 17.97
C SER A 65 -20.01 -14.29 19.34
N SER A 66 -20.48 -15.28 20.09
CA SER A 66 -20.08 -15.50 21.49
C SER A 66 -18.58 -15.83 21.63
N GLY A 67 -18.06 -16.73 20.80
CA GLY A 67 -16.65 -17.10 20.80
C GLY A 67 -15.72 -15.94 20.43
N TYR A 68 -16.15 -15.09 19.49
CA TYR A 68 -15.38 -13.90 19.11
C TYR A 68 -15.39 -12.84 20.20
N MET A 69 -16.49 -12.72 20.95
CA MET A 69 -16.56 -11.82 22.07
C MET A 69 -15.61 -12.23 23.21
N GLU A 70 -15.54 -13.52 23.52
CA GLU A 70 -14.61 -14.05 24.53
C GLU A 70 -13.15 -13.87 24.09
N LEU A 71 -12.86 -14.08 22.80
CA LEU A 71 -11.55 -13.79 22.22
C LEU A 71 -11.17 -12.31 22.36
N LEU A 72 -12.09 -11.40 21.99
CA LEU A 72 -11.88 -9.96 22.09
C LEU A 72 -11.69 -9.52 23.54
N LYS A 73 -12.47 -10.04 24.50
CA LYS A 73 -12.29 -9.76 25.94
C LYS A 73 -10.95 -10.27 26.48
N SER A 74 -10.45 -11.38 25.95
CA SER A 74 -9.15 -11.95 26.33
C SER A 74 -7.99 -11.10 25.82
N LEU A 75 -8.04 -10.66 24.55
CA LEU A 75 -7.02 -9.85 23.90
C LEU A 75 -7.07 -8.39 24.32
N PHE A 76 -8.27 -7.82 24.41
CA PHE A 76 -8.55 -6.41 24.65
C PHE A 76 -9.53 -6.27 25.80
N PRO A 77 -9.03 -6.22 27.03
CA PRO A 77 -9.96 -6.32 28.13
C PRO A 77 -10.81 -5.07 28.38
N LYS A 78 -10.52 -3.94 27.69
CA LYS A 78 -11.46 -2.82 27.49
C LYS A 78 -12.85 -3.32 27.05
N MET A 79 -12.93 -4.44 26.35
CA MET A 79 -14.19 -5.06 25.95
C MET A 79 -15.03 -5.55 27.15
N ASN A 80 -14.42 -5.86 28.30
CA ASN A 80 -15.18 -6.15 29.52
C ASN A 80 -15.92 -4.91 30.04
N THR A 81 -15.40 -3.71 29.77
CA THR A 81 -16.06 -2.43 30.06
C THR A 81 -17.12 -2.07 29.02
N VAL A 82 -16.90 -2.42 27.74
CA VAL A 82 -17.86 -2.17 26.66
C VAL A 82 -19.10 -3.06 26.82
N TYR A 83 -18.88 -4.35 27.05
CA TYR A 83 -19.94 -5.38 27.12
C TYR A 83 -20.39 -5.70 28.55
N GLY A 84 -19.82 -5.02 29.54
CA GLY A 84 -20.13 -5.19 30.96
C GLY A 84 -19.89 -3.90 31.74
N ASN A 85 -19.62 -4.03 33.05
CA ASN A 85 -19.39 -2.88 33.95
C ASN A 85 -18.03 -2.96 34.67
N THR A 86 -17.07 -3.70 34.11
CA THR A 86 -15.74 -3.84 34.71
C THR A 86 -14.85 -2.68 34.29
N ILE A 87 -14.28 -1.96 35.26
CA ILE A 87 -13.30 -0.91 35.02
C ILE A 87 -11.93 -1.41 35.45
N HIS A 88 -10.90 -1.10 34.66
CA HIS A 88 -9.53 -1.52 34.91
C HIS A 88 -8.67 -0.31 35.27
N GLY A 89 -7.98 -0.37 36.41
CA GLY A 89 -7.12 0.72 36.90
C GLY A 89 -5.62 0.52 36.59
N ASP A 90 -4.81 1.51 36.97
CA ASP A 90 -3.38 1.67 36.65
C ASP A 90 -2.49 0.43 36.89
N HIS A 91 -2.76 -0.35 37.95
CA HIS A 91 -2.03 -1.58 38.24
C HIS A 91 -2.09 -2.61 37.11
N TRP A 92 -3.12 -2.53 36.28
CA TRP A 92 -3.31 -3.46 35.18
C TRP A 92 -2.58 -3.02 33.91
N HIS A 93 -2.48 -1.70 33.68
CA HIS A 93 -1.63 -1.14 32.64
C HIS A 93 -0.16 -1.56 32.81
N GLN A 94 0.33 -1.62 34.05
CA GLN A 94 1.68 -2.12 34.33
C GLN A 94 1.83 -3.60 33.94
N LYS A 95 0.89 -4.47 34.34
CA LYS A 95 0.93 -5.91 34.01
C LYS A 95 0.88 -6.18 32.51
N TRP A 96 0.09 -5.42 31.77
CA TRP A 96 0.02 -5.55 30.31
C TRP A 96 1.33 -5.14 29.63
N ASN A 97 1.95 -4.06 30.10
CA ASN A 97 3.24 -3.60 29.60
C ASN A 97 4.37 -4.59 29.89
N GLU A 98 4.41 -5.15 31.10
CA GLU A 98 5.36 -6.20 31.50
C GLU A 98 5.16 -7.47 30.68
N GLY A 99 3.91 -7.88 30.49
CA GLY A 99 3.53 -9.04 29.68
C GLY A 99 3.59 -8.80 28.16
N GLN A 100 3.99 -7.60 27.73
CA GLN A 100 4.01 -7.15 26.33
C GLN A 100 2.71 -7.46 25.57
N ARG A 101 1.56 -7.37 26.23
CA ARG A 101 0.25 -7.76 25.69
C ARG A 101 -0.18 -6.85 24.53
N ILE A 102 -1.04 -7.34 23.64
CA ILE A 102 -1.56 -6.54 22.50
C ILE A 102 -2.37 -5.32 22.94
N CYS A 103 -3.10 -5.42 24.06
CA CYS A 103 -3.85 -4.31 24.64
C CYS A 103 -2.96 -3.22 25.28
N ALA A 104 -1.65 -3.45 25.42
CA ALA A 104 -0.73 -2.44 25.91
C ALA A 104 -0.41 -1.45 24.77
N GLU A 105 -0.70 -0.17 25.00
CA GLU A 105 -0.57 0.88 24.00
C GLU A 105 0.80 0.95 23.32
N LYS A 106 1.86 0.76 24.11
CA LYS A 106 3.26 0.72 23.65
C LYS A 106 3.57 -0.42 22.68
N TYR A 107 2.81 -1.52 22.75
CA TYR A 107 3.08 -2.75 22.00
C TYR A 107 2.08 -3.03 20.90
N PHE A 108 0.88 -2.45 20.94
CA PHE A 108 -0.19 -2.68 19.95
C PHE A 108 0.34 -2.64 18.51
N ASP A 109 0.99 -1.55 18.10
CA ASP A 109 1.45 -1.37 16.71
C ASP A 109 2.46 -2.44 16.28
N ARG A 110 3.24 -2.98 17.24
CA ARG A 110 4.23 -4.04 16.99
C ARG A 110 3.59 -5.37 16.59
N TYR A 111 2.41 -5.68 17.13
CA TYR A 111 1.66 -6.87 16.74
C TYR A 111 1.18 -6.83 15.29
N PHE A 112 0.99 -5.63 14.74
CA PHE A 112 0.59 -5.41 13.36
C PHE A 112 1.76 -5.10 12.43
N THR A 113 2.99 -5.01 12.97
CA THR A 113 4.23 -4.82 12.19
C THR A 113 4.70 -6.12 11.54
N TYR A 114 4.45 -7.27 12.17
CA TYR A 114 4.81 -8.60 11.62
C TYR A 114 3.68 -9.28 10.86
N ALA A 115 2.50 -8.66 10.86
CA ALA A 115 1.45 -9.09 9.98
C ALA A 115 1.84 -8.69 8.57
N VAL A 116 2.38 -9.68 7.86
CA VAL A 116 2.29 -9.79 6.42
C VAL A 116 0.96 -9.15 5.97
N PRO A 117 0.99 -7.98 5.29
CA PRO A 117 -0.22 -7.29 4.85
C PRO A 117 -1.10 -8.26 4.06
N LYS A 118 -2.42 -8.08 4.10
CA LYS A 118 -3.26 -8.67 3.04
C LYS A 118 -2.62 -8.29 1.70
N GLY A 119 -2.33 -9.29 0.85
CA GLY A 119 -1.65 -9.06 -0.42
C GLY A 119 -0.17 -9.45 -0.47
N ASP A 120 0.39 -10.09 0.57
CA ASP A 120 1.79 -10.53 0.54
C ASP A 120 2.18 -11.22 -0.76
N PHE A 121 3.30 -10.79 -1.32
CA PHE A 121 3.84 -11.36 -2.53
C PHE A 121 5.11 -12.12 -2.16
N PRO A 122 5.05 -13.47 -2.03
CA PRO A 122 6.19 -14.25 -1.58
C PRO A 122 7.45 -13.97 -2.40
N ASP A 123 8.61 -13.83 -1.77
CA ASP A 123 9.90 -13.59 -2.43
C ASP A 123 10.17 -14.55 -3.60
N THR A 124 9.80 -15.82 -3.43
CA THR A 124 9.95 -16.84 -4.47
C THR A 124 9.11 -16.55 -5.71
N LYS A 125 7.90 -16.01 -5.53
CA LYS A 125 7.06 -15.55 -6.64
C LYS A 125 7.59 -14.24 -7.22
N LEU A 126 8.12 -13.34 -6.39
CA LEU A 126 8.70 -12.07 -6.86
C LEU A 126 9.89 -12.31 -7.79
N ASN A 127 10.78 -13.24 -7.43
CA ASN A 127 11.93 -13.60 -8.25
C ASN A 127 11.48 -14.19 -9.59
N ALA A 128 10.54 -15.14 -9.55
CA ALA A 128 10.00 -15.75 -10.75
C ALA A 128 9.30 -14.72 -11.65
N LEU A 129 8.60 -13.73 -11.07
CA LEU A 129 7.96 -12.66 -11.81
C LEU A 129 8.99 -11.77 -12.54
N ILE A 130 10.08 -11.39 -11.85
CA ILE A 130 11.14 -10.57 -12.46
C ILE A 130 11.84 -11.35 -13.59
N GLU A 131 12.11 -12.64 -13.39
CA GLU A 131 12.67 -13.52 -14.41
C GLU A 131 11.75 -13.63 -15.63
N ASP A 132 10.44 -13.86 -15.42
CA ASP A 132 9.44 -13.96 -16.50
C ASP A 132 9.32 -12.65 -17.30
N ILE A 133 9.37 -11.49 -16.62
CA ILE A 133 9.41 -10.18 -17.27
C ILE A 133 10.67 -10.03 -18.15
N CYS A 134 11.83 -10.50 -17.70
CA CYS A 134 13.08 -10.40 -18.45
C CYS A 134 13.13 -11.36 -19.64
N ASP A 135 12.54 -12.55 -19.50
CA ASP A 135 12.51 -13.57 -20.57
C ASP A 135 11.43 -13.29 -21.62
N THR A 136 10.44 -12.45 -21.30
CA THR A 136 9.38 -12.06 -22.23
C THR A 136 9.90 -11.15 -23.34
N LYS A 137 9.75 -11.59 -24.59
CA LYS A 137 10.28 -10.88 -25.77
C LYS A 137 9.61 -9.54 -26.07
N ASP A 138 8.31 -9.45 -25.83
CA ASP A 138 7.52 -8.26 -26.10
C ASP A 138 6.43 -8.11 -25.04
N LEU A 139 6.64 -7.13 -24.17
CA LEU A 139 5.74 -6.78 -23.06
C LEU A 139 4.61 -5.86 -23.51
N THR A 140 4.66 -5.28 -24.72
CA THR A 140 3.74 -4.23 -25.14
C THR A 140 2.27 -4.67 -25.23
N PRO A 141 1.93 -5.91 -25.65
CA PRO A 141 0.56 -6.41 -25.52
C PRO A 141 0.23 -6.62 -24.03
N PRO A 142 -0.89 -6.07 -23.51
CA PRO A 142 -1.23 -6.19 -22.10
C PRO A 142 -1.28 -7.63 -21.58
N GLU A 143 -1.70 -8.58 -22.42
CA GLU A 143 -1.76 -10.01 -22.13
C GLU A 143 -0.38 -10.67 -21.94
N ASN A 144 0.67 -10.06 -22.49
CA ASN A 144 2.03 -10.58 -22.40
C ASN A 144 2.79 -10.02 -21.20
N ASN A 145 2.27 -8.99 -20.51
CA ASN A 145 2.95 -8.38 -19.38
C ASN A 145 2.67 -9.19 -18.09
N PRO A 146 3.65 -9.95 -17.56
CA PRO A 146 3.41 -10.77 -16.37
C PRO A 146 3.05 -9.95 -15.13
N LEU A 147 3.57 -8.73 -15.02
CA LEU A 147 3.25 -7.81 -13.92
C LEU A 147 1.78 -7.39 -13.98
N ALA A 148 1.27 -7.07 -15.18
CA ALA A 148 -0.14 -6.69 -15.35
C ALA A 148 -1.10 -7.83 -14.97
N ALA A 149 -0.68 -9.09 -15.13
CA ALA A 149 -1.45 -10.26 -14.69
C ALA A 149 -1.33 -10.54 -13.18
N ALA A 150 -0.21 -10.17 -12.56
CA ALA A 150 0.06 -10.41 -11.13
C ALA A 150 -0.53 -9.35 -10.20
N VAL A 151 -0.68 -8.11 -10.68
CA VAL A 151 -1.22 -6.98 -9.90
C VAL A 151 -2.74 -7.10 -9.75
N THR A 152 -3.22 -6.91 -8.53
CA THR A 152 -4.64 -6.89 -8.14
C THR A 152 -4.86 -5.75 -7.14
N GLU A 153 -6.11 -5.32 -6.94
CA GLU A 153 -6.42 -4.29 -5.94
C GLU A 153 -5.97 -4.68 -4.52
N GLU A 154 -5.95 -5.98 -4.19
CA GLU A 154 -5.61 -6.48 -2.86
C GLU A 154 -4.10 -6.59 -2.60
N ASN A 155 -3.27 -6.69 -3.65
CA ASN A 155 -1.82 -6.92 -3.51
C ASN A 155 -0.95 -5.81 -4.11
N ALA A 156 -1.53 -4.79 -4.74
CA ALA A 156 -0.76 -3.77 -5.46
C ALA A 156 0.27 -3.07 -4.55
N GLU A 157 -0.14 -2.66 -3.34
CA GLU A 157 0.72 -1.96 -2.38
C GLU A 157 1.94 -2.82 -2.00
N SER A 158 1.72 -4.02 -1.48
CA SER A 158 2.79 -4.95 -1.07
C SER A 158 3.67 -5.38 -2.24
N LEU A 159 3.10 -5.72 -3.40
CA LEU A 159 3.89 -6.13 -4.57
C LEU A 159 4.81 -4.99 -5.04
N ILE A 160 4.30 -3.76 -5.12
CA ILE A 160 5.12 -2.62 -5.57
C ILE A 160 6.19 -2.30 -4.53
N ASP A 161 5.87 -2.33 -3.24
CA ASP A 161 6.86 -2.09 -2.18
C ASP A 161 7.99 -3.12 -2.22
N GLU A 162 7.68 -4.40 -2.39
CA GLU A 162 8.70 -5.45 -2.53
C GLU A 162 9.54 -5.26 -3.82
N LEU A 163 8.92 -4.86 -4.94
CA LEU A 163 9.66 -4.53 -6.16
C LEU A 163 10.60 -3.32 -5.96
N ARG A 164 10.19 -2.31 -5.18
CA ARG A 164 11.03 -1.13 -4.86
C ARG A 164 12.21 -1.50 -3.97
N ILE A 165 11.99 -2.32 -2.95
CA ILE A 165 13.08 -2.87 -2.12
C ILE A 165 14.06 -3.64 -3.02
N ARG A 166 13.55 -4.40 -4.00
CA ARG A 166 14.41 -5.17 -4.90
C ARG A 166 15.14 -4.33 -5.92
N ALA A 167 14.57 -3.21 -6.36
CA ALA A 167 15.08 -2.37 -7.44
C ALA A 167 16.55 -2.00 -7.27
N GLU A 168 17.00 -1.70 -6.04
CA GLU A 168 18.40 -1.32 -5.75
C GLU A 168 19.43 -2.41 -6.08
N SER A 169 18.99 -3.68 -6.15
CA SER A 169 19.87 -4.83 -6.41
C SER A 169 19.83 -5.32 -7.87
N LEU A 170 18.96 -4.75 -8.70
CA LEU A 170 18.78 -5.18 -10.09
C LEU A 170 19.90 -4.66 -11.00
N ASN A 171 20.28 -5.47 -11.97
CA ASN A 171 21.21 -5.04 -13.02
C ASN A 171 20.51 -4.18 -14.08
N ALA A 172 21.29 -3.60 -15.00
CA ALA A 172 20.76 -2.66 -15.98
C ALA A 172 19.71 -3.27 -16.93
N GLU A 173 19.87 -4.52 -17.35
CA GLU A 173 18.92 -5.21 -18.22
C GLU A 173 17.59 -5.45 -17.50
N GLN A 174 17.67 -5.97 -16.27
CA GLN A 174 16.51 -6.20 -15.41
C GLN A 174 15.74 -4.91 -15.13
N SER A 175 16.45 -3.81 -14.85
CA SER A 175 15.82 -2.51 -14.60
C SER A 175 15.14 -1.93 -15.84
N VAL A 176 15.69 -2.14 -17.04
CA VAL A 176 15.02 -1.74 -18.30
C VAL A 176 13.73 -2.53 -18.52
N SER A 177 13.77 -3.85 -18.37
CA SER A 177 12.60 -4.71 -18.59
C SER A 177 11.51 -4.47 -17.53
N LEU A 178 11.90 -4.37 -16.26
CA LEU A 178 10.95 -4.12 -15.17
C LEU A 178 10.34 -2.72 -15.27
N SER A 179 11.12 -1.69 -15.60
CA SER A 179 10.56 -0.34 -15.77
C SER A 179 9.53 -0.30 -16.90
N LEU A 180 9.75 -1.01 -18.00
CA LEU A 180 8.78 -1.12 -19.09
C LEU A 180 7.50 -1.83 -18.62
N ALA A 181 7.63 -2.96 -17.93
CA ALA A 181 6.49 -3.70 -17.40
C ALA A 181 5.64 -2.86 -16.43
N VAL A 182 6.28 -2.09 -15.54
CA VAL A 182 5.61 -1.19 -14.58
C VAL A 182 4.91 -0.04 -15.32
N SER A 183 5.58 0.59 -16.29
CA SER A 183 4.99 1.66 -17.10
C SER A 183 3.72 1.20 -17.83
N LEU A 184 3.78 0.05 -18.50
CA LEU A 184 2.67 -0.51 -19.27
C LEU A 184 1.47 -0.92 -18.39
N ALA A 185 1.70 -1.29 -17.14
CA ALA A 185 0.66 -1.67 -16.18
C ALA A 185 0.03 -0.47 -15.44
N GLY A 186 0.32 0.76 -15.86
CA GLY A 186 -0.08 2.00 -15.19
C GLY A 186 -1.59 2.18 -14.93
N ASP A 187 -2.46 1.52 -15.70
CA ASP A 187 -3.92 1.53 -15.54
C ASP A 187 -4.42 0.53 -14.48
N LYS A 188 -3.57 -0.39 -14.00
CA LYS A 188 -3.90 -1.40 -13.00
C LYS A 188 -3.69 -0.95 -11.56
N TYR A 189 -2.91 0.10 -11.34
CA TYR A 189 -2.55 0.54 -10.01
C TYR A 189 -3.69 1.33 -9.36
N PRO A 190 -4.22 0.89 -8.20
CA PRO A 190 -5.23 1.63 -7.47
C PRO A 190 -4.73 3.03 -7.12
N ASN A 191 -5.55 4.04 -7.42
CA ASN A 191 -5.29 5.43 -7.08
C ASN A 191 -6.49 6.05 -6.36
N PRO A 192 -6.77 5.64 -5.10
CA PRO A 192 -7.88 6.20 -4.36
C PRO A 192 -7.63 7.68 -4.07
N GLU A 193 -8.68 8.51 -4.16
CA GLU A 193 -8.63 9.91 -3.76
C GLU A 193 -8.45 9.99 -2.23
N THR A 194 -7.20 10.00 -1.80
CA THR A 194 -6.81 10.10 -0.39
C THR A 194 -5.84 11.24 -0.19
N ILE A 195 -5.69 11.67 1.06
CA ILE A 195 -4.68 12.66 1.47
C ILE A 195 -3.27 12.02 1.48
N LEU A 196 -3.17 10.68 1.38
CA LEU A 196 -1.89 9.97 1.40
C LEU A 196 -1.19 10.10 0.05
N GLU A 197 0.07 10.55 0.07
CA GLU A 197 0.90 10.69 -1.13
C GLU A 197 1.49 9.36 -1.63
N ALA A 198 1.41 8.28 -0.83
CA ALA A 198 1.99 6.97 -1.11
C ALA A 198 0.94 5.95 -1.57
N THR A 199 0.10 6.29 -2.56
CA THR A 199 -0.81 5.30 -3.17
C THR A 199 -0.01 4.27 -3.99
N PRO A 200 -0.55 3.08 -4.27
CA PRO A 200 0.09 2.12 -5.18
C PRO A 200 0.45 2.75 -6.52
N HIS A 201 -0.42 3.62 -7.04
CA HIS A 201 -0.16 4.40 -8.24
C HIS A 201 1.09 5.29 -8.12
N ALA A 202 1.23 6.06 -7.03
CA ALA A 202 2.41 6.87 -6.78
C ALA A 202 3.67 6.01 -6.56
N GLN A 203 3.58 4.93 -5.79
CA GLN A 203 4.70 4.01 -5.54
C GLN A 203 5.19 3.33 -6.83
N ALA A 204 4.28 2.98 -7.76
CA ALA A 204 4.68 2.44 -9.06
C ALA A 204 5.45 3.48 -9.89
N ALA A 205 5.03 4.74 -9.86
CA ALA A 205 5.76 5.83 -10.53
C ALA A 205 7.15 6.06 -9.89
N MET A 206 7.25 6.00 -8.56
CA MET A 206 8.53 6.04 -7.84
C MET A 206 9.43 4.87 -8.23
N LEU A 207 8.87 3.66 -8.35
CA LEU A 207 9.60 2.48 -8.81
C LEU A 207 10.19 2.68 -10.21
N VAL A 208 9.41 3.23 -11.15
CA VAL A 208 9.93 3.56 -12.50
C VAL A 208 11.13 4.51 -12.39
N SER A 209 11.02 5.56 -11.57
CA SER A 209 12.11 6.51 -11.30
C SER A 209 13.35 5.81 -10.74
N ASP A 210 13.18 4.98 -9.70
CA ASP A 210 14.27 4.22 -9.07
C ASP A 210 14.98 3.28 -10.07
N LEU A 211 14.23 2.59 -10.93
CA LEU A 211 14.78 1.71 -11.96
C LEU A 211 15.53 2.46 -13.06
N ILE A 212 15.07 3.67 -13.42
CA ILE A 212 15.81 4.54 -14.36
C ILE A 212 17.14 4.96 -13.76
N GLN A 213 17.23 5.20 -12.45
CA GLN A 213 18.48 5.58 -11.80
C GLN A 213 19.55 4.49 -11.80
N ASN A 214 19.16 3.22 -11.94
CA ASN A 214 20.11 2.12 -12.13
C ASN A 214 20.85 2.18 -13.48
N MET A 215 20.43 3.03 -14.41
CA MET A 215 21.08 3.21 -15.72
C MET A 215 22.25 4.18 -15.65
N ASP A 216 23.16 4.08 -16.61
CA ASP A 216 24.13 5.14 -16.90
C ASP A 216 23.42 6.47 -17.19
N LYS A 217 23.95 7.58 -16.65
CA LYS A 217 23.36 8.94 -16.80
C LYS A 217 22.95 9.26 -18.24
N SER A 218 23.76 8.88 -19.23
CA SER A 218 23.51 9.15 -20.65
C SER A 218 22.26 8.49 -21.22
N ARG A 219 21.72 7.44 -20.56
CA ARG A 219 20.52 6.72 -20.99
C ARG A 219 19.26 7.12 -20.23
N ARG A 220 19.38 7.84 -19.10
CA ARG A 220 18.25 8.10 -18.20
C ARG A 220 17.17 8.95 -18.83
N VAL A 221 17.56 10.01 -19.56
CA VAL A 221 16.60 10.92 -20.22
C VAL A 221 15.79 10.20 -21.29
N SER A 222 16.45 9.47 -22.19
CA SER A 222 15.75 8.75 -23.26
C SER A 222 14.86 7.64 -22.70
N LEU A 223 15.33 6.93 -21.67
CA LEU A 223 14.51 5.91 -21.00
C LEU A 223 13.30 6.53 -20.30
N ALA A 224 13.46 7.66 -19.60
CA ALA A 224 12.34 8.35 -18.94
C ALA A 224 11.24 8.74 -19.93
N ILE A 225 11.62 9.33 -21.08
CA ILE A 225 10.68 9.66 -22.16
C ILE A 225 9.97 8.40 -22.65
N GLU A 226 10.71 7.34 -22.96
CA GLU A 226 10.15 6.07 -23.43
C GLU A 226 9.15 5.46 -22.42
N ARG A 227 9.44 5.54 -21.12
CA ARG A 227 8.57 4.99 -20.06
C ARG A 227 7.29 5.80 -19.87
N ILE A 228 7.40 7.12 -19.97
CA ILE A 228 6.23 8.02 -20.00
C ILE A 228 5.38 7.69 -21.24
N GLU A 229 5.96 7.57 -22.43
CA GLU A 229 5.21 7.28 -23.66
C GLU A 229 4.47 5.94 -23.62
N HIS A 230 5.07 4.90 -23.06
CA HIS A 230 4.44 3.58 -22.90
C HIS A 230 3.39 3.52 -21.79
N SER A 231 3.26 4.54 -20.96
CA SER A 231 2.28 4.55 -19.87
C SER A 231 0.86 4.79 -20.42
N PRO A 232 -0.13 3.97 -20.04
CA PRO A 232 -1.44 3.93 -20.72
C PRO A 232 -2.35 5.13 -20.40
N THR A 233 -2.09 5.85 -19.30
CA THR A 233 -2.94 6.97 -18.86
C THR A 233 -2.13 8.24 -18.64
N ALA A 234 -2.71 9.40 -19.00
CA ALA A 234 -2.09 10.71 -18.77
C ALA A 234 -1.81 10.98 -17.27
N ALA A 235 -2.67 10.44 -16.39
CA ALA A 235 -2.47 10.50 -14.95
C ALA A 235 -1.14 9.82 -14.54
N PHE A 236 -0.90 8.59 -15.03
CA PHE A 236 0.33 7.87 -14.69
C PHE A 236 1.56 8.49 -15.36
N GLN A 237 1.42 9.03 -16.57
CA GLN A 237 2.48 9.78 -17.25
C GLN A 237 2.97 10.97 -16.41
N LEU A 238 2.03 11.76 -15.89
CA LEU A 238 2.32 12.89 -15.01
C LEU A 238 2.91 12.42 -13.68
N GLU A 239 2.42 11.31 -13.12
CA GLU A 239 2.93 10.77 -11.87
C GLU A 239 4.38 10.29 -12.00
N ILE A 240 4.74 9.60 -13.10
CA ILE A 240 6.15 9.24 -13.39
C ILE A 240 7.01 10.48 -13.46
N PHE A 241 6.60 11.49 -14.25
CA PHE A 241 7.37 12.73 -14.39
C PHE A 241 7.55 13.46 -13.05
N LYS A 242 6.50 13.50 -12.22
CA LYS A 242 6.53 14.11 -10.89
C LYS A 242 7.58 13.47 -9.97
N TRP A 243 7.74 12.14 -10.04
CA TRP A 243 8.65 11.38 -9.18
C TRP A 243 10.06 11.15 -9.74
N LEU A 244 10.37 11.69 -10.92
CA LEU A 244 11.76 11.74 -11.39
C LEU A 244 12.63 12.50 -10.38
N ARG A 245 13.72 11.88 -9.92
CA ARG A 245 14.64 12.50 -8.95
C ARG A 245 15.22 13.79 -9.49
N LYS A 246 15.21 14.85 -8.69
CA LYS A 246 15.68 16.18 -9.08
C LYS A 246 16.91 16.54 -8.28
N GLU A 247 17.90 17.17 -8.91
CA GLU A 247 19.00 17.78 -8.16
C GLU A 247 18.46 18.91 -7.27
N GLU A 248 18.63 18.80 -5.96
CA GLU A 248 18.31 19.87 -5.01
C GLU A 248 19.57 20.70 -4.68
N GLU A 249 19.44 22.03 -4.62
CA GLU A 249 20.55 22.95 -4.33
C GLU A 249 21.21 22.71 -2.97
N ASP A 250 20.45 22.25 -1.96
CA ASP A 250 20.89 22.09 -0.56
C ASP A 250 21.29 20.64 -0.20
N SER A 251 20.95 19.66 -1.04
CA SER A 251 21.32 18.25 -0.87
C SER A 251 21.52 17.64 -2.26
N PRO A 252 22.72 17.77 -2.85
CA PRO A 252 22.98 17.15 -4.13
C PRO A 252 22.98 15.63 -3.94
N GLU A 253 21.82 14.99 -4.10
CA GLU A 253 21.78 13.60 -4.53
C GLU A 253 22.58 13.58 -5.83
N LYS A 254 23.85 13.16 -5.77
CA LYS A 254 24.86 13.31 -6.84
C LYS A 254 24.50 12.60 -8.15
N ASP A 255 23.34 11.96 -8.19
CA ASP A 255 22.88 11.09 -9.25
C ASP A 255 21.44 11.35 -9.70
N ALA A 256 20.89 12.55 -9.44
CA ALA A 256 19.56 12.95 -9.89
C ALA A 256 19.57 13.62 -11.29
N PHE A 257 18.38 13.91 -11.84
CA PHE A 257 18.24 14.67 -13.09
C PHE A 257 18.45 16.17 -12.86
N THR A 258 19.16 16.80 -13.79
CA THR A 258 19.34 18.25 -13.86
C THR A 258 18.05 18.95 -14.31
N ALA A 259 17.96 20.26 -14.07
CA ALA A 259 16.82 21.07 -14.53
C ALA A 259 16.65 21.06 -16.07
N GLU A 260 17.75 21.04 -16.83
CA GLU A 260 17.72 20.99 -18.30
C GLU A 260 17.20 19.63 -18.82
N GLU A 261 17.58 18.54 -18.15
CA GLU A 261 17.09 17.20 -18.48
C GLU A 261 15.58 17.08 -18.18
N LEU A 262 15.12 17.59 -17.04
CA LEU A 262 13.70 17.59 -16.69
C LEU A 262 12.86 18.46 -17.66
N ASP A 263 13.38 19.61 -18.10
CA ASP A 263 12.73 20.44 -19.13
C ASP A 263 12.62 19.70 -20.47
N THR A 264 13.66 18.95 -20.84
CA THR A 264 13.65 18.11 -22.04
C THR A 264 12.57 17.04 -21.96
N ILE A 265 12.50 16.30 -20.85
CA ILE A 265 11.48 15.26 -20.63
C ILE A 265 10.07 15.88 -20.61
N GLY A 266 9.90 17.03 -19.95
CA GLY A 266 8.61 17.72 -19.84
C GLY A 266 8.07 18.25 -21.18
N LYS A 267 8.95 18.70 -22.09
CA LYS A 267 8.55 19.12 -23.44
C LYS A 267 7.98 17.97 -24.27
N GLU A 268 8.60 16.79 -24.19
CA GLU A 268 8.10 15.61 -24.91
C GLU A 268 6.74 15.14 -24.38
N LEU A 269 6.53 15.23 -23.07
CA LEU A 269 5.22 14.96 -22.46
C LEU A 269 4.11 15.87 -23.01
N ASP A 270 4.37 17.19 -23.11
CA ASP A 270 3.41 18.16 -23.65
C ASP A 270 3.09 17.90 -25.14
N VAL A 271 4.10 17.49 -25.92
CA VAL A 271 3.90 17.10 -27.33
C VAL A 271 3.05 15.85 -27.45
N SER A 272 3.34 14.81 -26.66
CA SER A 272 2.59 13.54 -26.65
C SER A 272 1.11 13.75 -26.30
N GLU A 273 0.82 14.54 -25.26
CA GLU A 273 -0.55 14.84 -24.87
C GLU A 273 -1.29 15.64 -25.95
N LYS A 274 -0.67 16.69 -26.51
CA LYS A 274 -1.27 17.48 -27.61
C LYS A 274 -1.57 16.63 -28.86
N GLN A 275 -0.73 15.65 -29.18
CA GLN A 275 -0.96 14.73 -30.30
C GLN A 275 -2.13 13.78 -30.04
N LYS A 276 -2.25 13.22 -28.82
CA LYS A 276 -3.40 12.38 -28.42
C LYS A 276 -4.72 13.15 -28.51
N PHE A 277 -4.77 14.40 -28.04
CA PHE A 277 -5.95 15.26 -28.17
C PHE A 277 -6.36 15.50 -29.63
N ARG A 278 -5.40 15.75 -30.54
CA ARG A 278 -5.66 15.92 -31.98
C ARG A 278 -6.18 14.64 -32.66
N GLY A 279 -5.70 13.46 -32.27
CA GLY A 279 -6.18 12.17 -32.79
C GLY A 279 -7.63 11.86 -32.41
N ILE A 280 -8.04 12.25 -31.20
CA ILE A 280 -9.42 12.12 -30.71
C ILE A 280 -10.38 13.07 -31.47
N GLU A 281 -9.93 14.26 -31.85
CA GLU A 281 -10.74 15.18 -32.68
C GLU A 281 -10.92 14.69 -34.13
N GLN A 282 -9.92 13.99 -34.70
CA GLN A 282 -10.00 13.48 -36.07
C GLN A 282 -10.92 12.24 -36.19
N THR A 283 -11.01 11.42 -35.15
CA THR A 283 -11.93 10.25 -35.08
C THR A 283 -13.39 10.63 -34.84
N ARG A 284 -13.66 11.88 -34.44
CA ARG A 284 -15.03 12.42 -34.24
C ARG A 284 -15.64 13.11 -35.46
N LYS A 285 -14.96 13.14 -36.62
CA LYS A 285 -15.59 13.64 -37.86
C LYS A 285 -16.57 12.60 -38.41
N PRO A 286 -17.87 12.93 -38.57
CA PRO A 286 -18.82 12.02 -39.18
C PRO A 286 -18.42 11.77 -40.63
N THR A 287 -18.35 10.50 -41.02
CA THR A 287 -18.36 10.13 -42.44
C THR A 287 -19.69 10.60 -43.02
N LEU A 288 -19.63 11.60 -43.91
CA LEU A 288 -20.76 12.07 -44.71
C LEU A 288 -21.19 11.00 -45.73
#